data_AF-A0A015MGG3-F1
#
_entry.id   AF-A0A015MGG3-F1
#
_cell.length_a   1.000
_cell.length_b   1.000
_cell.length_c   1.000
_cell.angle_alpha   90.00
_cell.angle_beta   90.00
_cell.angle_gamma   90.00
#
_symmetry.space_group_name_H-M   'P 1'
#
loop_
_entity.id
_entity.type
_entity.pdbx_description
1 polymer ?
#
loop_
_entity_poly.entity_id
_entity_poly.type
_entity_poly.pdbx_seq_one_letter_code
_entity_poly.pdbx_strand_id
1 'polypeptide(L)'
;MYHHDVIKLDRQDDGAAYRVFCSENLRNCHGTHNIEEDMRGLFVYLFIMGELIDSYLNREITPLERIRMSMTSFFFLRFWREYVTNMSEKYPDFISVSKNFLADQSFAIFISLAESMMHGSEACEHFFGMARQINSDFNYSELLQLVPKISQCAKALRTRNITLEKEKSVRDGKQAN
;
A
#
# COMPACT_ATOMS: atom_id res chain seq x y z
N MET A 1 -13.35 -13.24 34.96
CA MET A 1 -12.82 -14.19 33.94
C MET A 1 -13.10 -13.58 32.59
N TYR A 2 -12.07 -13.16 31.85
CA TYR A 2 -12.26 -12.72 30.47
C TYR A 2 -12.53 -13.95 29.61
N HIS A 3 -13.68 -13.97 28.95
CA HIS A 3 -13.99 -14.97 27.93
C HIS A 3 -13.00 -14.75 26.78
N HIS A 4 -12.09 -15.69 26.56
CA HIS A 4 -11.09 -15.57 25.49
C HIS A 4 -11.72 -16.06 24.20
N ASP A 5 -12.28 -15.14 23.41
CA ASP A 5 -12.87 -15.46 22.11
C ASP A 5 -11.81 -15.66 21.01
N VAL A 6 -10.54 -15.37 21.31
CA VAL A 6 -9.40 -15.69 20.44
C VAL A 6 -8.72 -16.96 20.96
N ILE A 7 -9.02 -18.09 20.31
CA ILE A 7 -8.54 -19.42 20.68
C ILE A 7 -7.29 -19.75 19.85
N LYS A 8 -6.16 -20.07 20.53
CA LYS A 8 -4.83 -20.38 19.97
C LYS A 8 -4.07 -19.17 19.39
N LEU A 9 -3.48 -18.36 20.28
CA LEU A 9 -2.62 -17.20 19.96
C LEU A 9 -1.46 -17.50 18.98
N ASP A 10 -1.00 -18.76 18.92
CA ASP A 10 0.06 -19.26 18.03
C ASP A 10 -0.39 -19.34 16.56
N ARG A 11 -1.67 -19.61 16.31
CA ARG A 11 -2.22 -19.74 14.96
C ARG A 11 -2.81 -18.42 14.51
N GLN A 12 -2.03 -17.66 13.77
CA GLN A 12 -2.52 -16.49 13.05
C GLN A 12 -3.56 -16.96 12.01
N ASP A 13 -4.83 -16.59 12.20
CA ASP A 13 -5.86 -16.69 11.16
C ASP A 13 -5.96 -15.32 10.47
N ASP A 14 -5.10 -15.13 9.47
CA ASP A 14 -5.09 -13.92 8.63
C ASP A 14 -6.45 -13.68 7.97
N GLY A 15 -7.21 -14.76 7.73
CA GLY A 15 -8.58 -14.68 7.23
C GLY A 15 -9.53 -14.06 8.25
N ALA A 16 -9.41 -14.40 9.54
CA ALA A 16 -10.17 -13.75 10.60
C ALA A 16 -9.80 -12.27 10.73
N ALA A 17 -8.51 -11.95 10.70
CA ALA A 17 -8.04 -10.57 10.73
C ALA A 17 -8.61 -9.76 9.55
N TYR A 18 -8.54 -10.30 8.33
CA TYR A 18 -9.09 -9.65 7.14
C TYR A 18 -10.61 -9.45 7.22
N ARG A 19 -11.36 -10.44 7.75
CA ARG A 19 -12.82 -10.32 7.95
C ARG A 19 -13.22 -9.18 8.89
N VAL A 20 -12.38 -8.83 9.87
CA VAL A 20 -12.65 -7.68 10.76
C VAL A 20 -12.73 -6.37 9.98
N PHE A 21 -11.85 -6.21 8.98
CA PHE A 21 -11.77 -5.01 8.15
C PHE A 21 -12.74 -5.00 6.96
N CYS A 22 -13.35 -6.14 6.64
CA CYS A 22 -14.21 -6.27 5.47
C CYS A 22 -15.44 -5.35 5.57
N SER A 23 -15.74 -4.67 4.46
CA SER A 23 -16.87 -3.75 4.34
C SER A 23 -18.22 -4.38 4.68
N GLU A 24 -18.42 -5.67 4.36
CA GLU A 24 -19.63 -6.42 4.72
C GLU A 24 -19.80 -6.55 6.23
N ASN A 25 -18.71 -6.85 6.94
CA ASN A 25 -18.71 -6.96 8.40
C ASN A 25 -18.99 -5.59 9.04
N LEU A 26 -18.29 -4.55 8.58
CA LEU A 26 -18.50 -3.18 9.05
C LEU A 26 -19.93 -2.69 8.78
N ARG A 27 -20.52 -3.02 7.63
CA ARG A 27 -21.90 -2.71 7.29
C ARG A 27 -22.89 -3.37 8.25
N ASN A 28 -22.65 -4.64 8.62
CA ASN A 28 -23.49 -5.34 9.58
C ASN A 28 -23.38 -4.72 10.97
N CYS A 29 -22.19 -4.31 11.40
CA CYS A 29 -22.02 -3.57 12.66
C CYS A 29 -22.83 -2.26 12.67
N HIS A 30 -22.92 -1.56 11.54
CA HIS A 30 -23.70 -0.33 11.41
C HIS A 30 -25.22 -0.56 11.32
N GLY A 31 -25.66 -1.61 10.62
CA GLY A 31 -27.07 -1.89 10.37
C GLY A 31 -27.80 -2.56 11.54
N THR A 32 -27.07 -3.28 12.40
CA THR A 32 -27.65 -4.03 13.53
C THR A 32 -27.73 -3.19 14.80
N HIS A 33 -26.81 -2.23 14.95
CA HIS A 33 -26.74 -1.29 16.07
C HIS A 33 -26.27 0.06 15.53
N ASN A 34 -26.89 1.16 15.97
CA ASN A 34 -26.27 2.47 15.76
C ASN A 34 -24.87 2.40 16.38
N ILE A 35 -23.84 2.72 15.60
CA ILE A 35 -22.46 2.78 16.12
C ILE A 35 -22.47 3.78 17.28
N GLU A 36 -22.14 3.29 18.48
CA GLU A 36 -22.03 4.13 19.66
C GLU A 36 -21.03 5.28 19.38
N GLU A 37 -21.31 6.45 19.94
CA GLU A 37 -20.58 7.67 19.57
C GLU A 37 -19.07 7.58 19.82
N ASP A 38 -18.68 6.84 20.85
CA ASP A 38 -17.31 6.52 21.23
C ASP A 38 -16.62 5.53 20.27
N MET A 39 -17.39 4.70 19.56
CA MET A 39 -16.87 3.69 18.62
C MET A 39 -16.70 4.21 17.19
N ARG A 40 -17.19 5.42 16.88
CA ARG A 40 -17.08 5.99 15.52
C ARG A 40 -15.62 6.11 15.07
N GLY A 41 -14.72 6.51 15.96
CA GLY A 41 -13.29 6.65 15.64
C GLY A 41 -12.66 5.30 15.26
N LEU A 42 -12.99 4.26 16.02
CA LEU A 42 -12.54 2.90 15.71
C LEU A 42 -13.11 2.40 14.39
N PHE A 43 -14.39 2.67 14.11
CA PHE A 43 -15.02 2.29 12.84
C PHE A 43 -14.31 2.93 11.63
N VAL A 44 -14.06 4.25 11.71
CA VAL A 44 -13.35 4.99 10.63
C VAL A 44 -11.95 4.42 10.43
N TYR A 45 -11.22 4.13 11.53
CA TYR A 45 -9.92 3.48 11.45
C TYR A 45 -10.00 2.13 10.75
N LEU A 46 -10.89 1.23 11.20
CA LEU A 46 -11.04 -0.11 10.61
C LEU A 46 -11.42 -0.04 9.13
N PHE A 47 -12.31 0.88 8.76
CA PHE A 47 -12.70 1.10 7.37
C PHE A 47 -11.50 1.52 6.50
N ILE A 48 -10.77 2.56 6.91
CA ILE A 48 -9.62 3.07 6.14
C ILE A 48 -8.53 2.00 6.02
N MET A 49 -8.23 1.27 7.10
CA MET A 49 -7.25 0.19 7.05
C MET A 49 -7.69 -0.97 6.16
N GLY A 50 -8.98 -1.30 6.17
CA GLY A 50 -9.55 -2.30 5.26
C GLY A 50 -9.43 -1.91 3.80
N GLU A 51 -9.79 -0.67 3.47
CA GLU A 51 -9.64 -0.13 2.12
C GLU A 51 -8.17 -0.13 1.66
N LEU A 52 -7.21 0.18 2.53
CA LEU A 52 -5.78 0.07 2.21
C LEU A 52 -5.40 -1.38 1.85
N ILE A 53 -5.81 -2.34 2.66
CA ILE A 53 -5.51 -3.77 2.44
C ILE A 53 -6.19 -4.27 1.16
N ASP A 54 -7.44 -3.90 0.92
CA ASP A 54 -8.19 -4.23 -0.29
C ASP A 54 -7.55 -3.65 -1.53
N SER A 55 -7.06 -2.41 -1.45
CA SER A 55 -6.35 -1.79 -2.56
C SER A 55 -5.13 -2.60 -3.00
N TYR A 56 -4.53 -3.38 -2.11
CA TYR A 56 -3.41 -4.29 -2.41
C TYR A 56 -3.87 -5.69 -2.82
N LEU A 57 -4.79 -6.32 -2.08
CA LEU A 57 -5.13 -7.74 -2.24
C LEU A 57 -6.23 -8.01 -3.27
N ASN A 58 -7.28 -7.17 -3.32
CA ASN A 58 -8.45 -7.44 -4.15
C ASN A 58 -8.13 -7.11 -5.60
N ARG A 59 -8.11 -8.10 -6.52
CA ARG A 59 -7.74 -7.92 -7.94
C ARG A 59 -8.82 -7.27 -8.83
N GLU A 60 -10.05 -7.17 -8.34
CA GLU A 60 -11.19 -6.64 -9.10
C GLU A 60 -11.27 -5.11 -9.06
N ILE A 61 -10.62 -4.48 -8.08
CA ILE A 61 -10.58 -3.03 -7.93
C ILE A 61 -9.76 -2.39 -9.05
N THR A 62 -10.32 -1.36 -9.67
CA THR A 62 -9.65 -0.62 -10.75
C THR A 62 -8.39 0.12 -10.25
N PRO A 63 -7.36 0.32 -11.08
CA PRO A 63 -6.13 1.00 -10.64
C PRO A 63 -6.38 2.40 -10.04
N LEU A 64 -7.27 3.18 -10.65
CA LEU A 64 -7.61 4.52 -10.16
C LEU A 64 -8.23 4.46 -8.74
N GLU A 65 -9.11 3.50 -8.49
CA GLU A 65 -9.72 3.34 -7.18
C GLU A 65 -8.70 2.92 -6.13
N ARG A 66 -7.79 1.99 -6.46
CA ARG A 66 -6.70 1.59 -5.55
C ARG A 66 -5.86 2.78 -5.11
N ILE A 67 -5.50 3.65 -6.06
CA ILE A 67 -4.75 4.89 -5.78
C ILE A 67 -5.55 5.77 -4.83
N ARG A 68 -6.85 5.95 -5.06
CA ARG A 68 -7.71 6.75 -4.16
C ARG A 68 -7.77 6.19 -2.75
N MET A 69 -8.04 4.88 -2.61
CA MET A 69 -8.07 4.18 -1.31
C MET A 69 -6.73 4.32 -0.58
N SER A 70 -5.62 4.14 -1.30
CA SER A 70 -4.27 4.28 -0.76
C SER A 70 -3.94 5.71 -0.36
N MET A 71 -4.28 6.71 -1.19
CA MET A 71 -4.09 8.13 -0.85
C MET A 71 -4.89 8.52 0.39
N THR A 72 -6.16 8.13 0.49
CA THR A 72 -7.00 8.39 1.66
C THR A 72 -6.34 7.83 2.92
N SER A 73 -5.83 6.59 2.85
CA SER A 73 -5.16 5.93 3.97
C SER A 73 -3.85 6.61 4.34
N PHE A 74 -3.05 6.99 3.34
CA PHE A 74 -1.80 7.72 3.52
C PHE A 74 -2.00 9.05 4.26
N PHE A 75 -2.94 9.88 3.80
CA PHE A 75 -3.20 11.17 4.43
C PHE A 75 -3.80 11.01 5.82
N PHE A 76 -4.74 10.08 6.00
CA PHE A 76 -5.33 9.79 7.31
C PHE A 76 -4.26 9.43 8.35
N LEU A 77 -3.38 8.47 8.04
CA LEU A 77 -2.32 8.04 8.95
C LEU A 77 -1.35 9.17 9.30
N ARG A 78 -1.01 10.02 8.32
CA ARG A 78 -0.11 11.16 8.55
C ARG A 78 -0.75 12.22 9.43
N PHE A 79 -1.98 12.63 9.14
CA PHE A 79 -2.69 13.62 9.95
C PHE A 79 -2.96 13.11 11.35
N TRP A 80 -3.28 11.82 11.50
CA TRP A 80 -3.45 11.24 12.83
C TRP A 80 -2.14 11.23 13.62
N ARG A 81 -1.01 10.85 13.00
CA ARG A 81 0.30 10.90 13.66
C ARG A 81 0.66 12.33 14.09
N GLU A 82 0.49 13.29 13.20
CA GLU A 82 0.75 14.70 13.47
C GLU A 82 -0.11 15.23 14.62
N TYR A 83 -1.41 14.90 14.62
CA TYR A 83 -2.32 15.24 15.70
C TYR A 83 -1.85 14.67 17.05
N VAL A 84 -1.49 13.39 17.11
CA VAL A 84 -1.02 12.78 18.37
C VAL A 84 0.31 13.39 18.83
N THR A 85 1.22 13.71 17.89
CA THR A 85 2.46 14.44 18.20
C THR A 85 2.16 15.79 18.83
N ASN A 86 1.32 16.61 18.19
CA ASN A 86 0.95 17.94 18.71
C ASN A 86 0.28 17.84 20.09
N MET A 87 -0.55 16.81 20.31
CA MET A 87 -1.19 16.57 21.60
C MET A 87 -0.20 16.08 22.66
N SER A 88 0.82 15.32 22.29
CA SER A 88 1.89 14.89 23.21
C SER A 88 2.77 16.06 23.66
N GLU A 89 2.97 17.07 22.78
CA GLU A 89 3.68 18.29 23.15
C GLU A 89 2.85 19.17 24.08
N LYS A 90 1.53 19.24 23.86
CA LYS A 90 0.61 20.06 24.66
C LYS A 90 0.26 19.43 26.01
N TYR A 91 0.18 18.10 26.08
CA TYR A 91 -0.24 17.34 27.26
C TYR A 91 0.71 16.15 27.53
N PRO A 92 2.00 16.41 27.81
CA PRO A 92 3.04 15.36 27.89
C PRO A 92 2.82 14.36 29.03
N ASP A 93 2.11 14.75 30.08
CA ASP A 93 1.81 13.87 31.22
C ASP A 93 0.74 12.81 30.89
N PHE A 94 -0.08 13.05 29.86
CA PHE A 94 -1.23 12.21 29.51
C PHE A 94 -1.08 11.50 28.16
N ILE A 95 -0.35 12.11 27.21
CA ILE A 95 -0.29 11.65 25.83
C ILE A 95 1.17 11.45 25.43
N SER A 96 1.48 10.27 24.91
CA SER A 96 2.74 10.01 24.23
C SER A 96 2.49 9.31 22.91
N VAL A 97 3.24 9.67 21.87
CA VAL A 97 3.10 9.05 20.54
C VAL A 97 3.24 7.53 20.63
N SER A 98 4.19 7.03 21.41
CA SER A 98 4.43 5.59 21.60
C SER A 98 3.29 4.81 22.26
N LYS A 99 2.37 5.47 22.96
CA LYS A 99 1.25 4.82 23.69
C LYS A 99 -0.11 5.10 23.05
N ASN A 100 -0.25 6.25 22.40
CA ASN A 100 -1.53 6.74 21.89
C ASN A 100 -1.62 6.69 20.36
N PHE A 101 -0.55 6.29 19.68
CA PHE A 101 -0.52 6.05 18.25
C PHE A 101 -0.09 4.61 17.95
N LEU A 102 -0.14 4.24 16.66
CA LEU A 102 0.40 2.97 16.18
C LEU A 102 1.88 2.85 16.52
N ALA A 103 2.33 1.61 16.74
CA ALA A 103 3.75 1.31 16.82
C ALA A 103 4.47 1.80 15.55
N ASP A 104 5.68 2.36 15.70
CA ASP A 104 6.42 2.94 14.57
C ASP A 104 6.64 1.92 13.44
N GLN A 105 6.82 0.64 13.76
CA GLN A 105 6.94 -0.44 12.78
C GLN A 105 5.66 -0.62 11.97
N SER A 106 4.50 -0.66 12.64
CA SER A 106 3.20 -0.78 11.97
C SER A 106 2.92 0.45 11.10
N PHE A 107 3.20 1.65 11.62
CA PHE A 107 3.06 2.88 10.85
C PHE A 107 3.94 2.86 9.59
N ALA A 108 5.21 2.46 9.71
CA ALA A 108 6.11 2.36 8.56
C ALA A 108 5.58 1.38 7.50
N ILE A 109 5.09 0.21 7.91
CA ILE A 109 4.51 -0.78 6.99
C ILE A 109 3.31 -0.19 6.25
N PHE A 110 2.37 0.43 6.96
CA PHE A 110 1.16 0.97 6.33
C PHE A 110 1.44 2.15 5.40
N ILE A 111 2.36 3.05 5.78
CA ILE A 111 2.78 4.14 4.91
C ILE A 111 3.45 3.61 3.65
N SER A 112 4.41 2.68 3.78
CA SER A 112 5.08 2.08 2.63
C SER A 112 4.11 1.34 1.71
N LEU A 113 3.10 0.66 2.26
CA LEU A 113 2.04 0.02 1.47
C LEU A 113 1.27 1.07 0.66
N ALA A 114 0.77 2.12 1.32
CA ALA A 114 0.00 3.17 0.65
C ALA A 114 0.82 3.88 -0.45
N GLU A 115 2.08 4.21 -0.18
CA GLU A 115 2.99 4.83 -1.16
C GLU A 115 3.23 3.91 -2.36
N SER A 116 3.43 2.61 -2.13
CA SER A 116 3.67 1.64 -3.21
C SER A 116 2.50 1.59 -4.21
N MET A 117 1.27 1.69 -3.72
CA MET A 117 0.07 1.68 -4.54
C MET A 117 -0.12 2.99 -5.31
N MET A 118 0.33 4.12 -4.75
CA MET A 118 0.25 5.44 -5.41
C MET A 118 1.24 5.59 -6.57
N HIS A 119 2.43 5.00 -6.44
CA HIS A 119 3.47 5.09 -7.48
C HIS A 119 3.31 4.05 -8.61
N GLY A 120 2.43 3.06 -8.41
CA GLY A 120 2.19 1.98 -9.37
C GLY A 120 3.43 1.12 -9.66
N SER A 121 3.31 0.20 -10.60
CA SER A 121 4.42 -0.63 -11.08
C SER A 121 5.22 0.02 -12.21
N GLU A 122 4.83 1.21 -12.69
CA GLU A 122 5.38 1.82 -13.92
C GLU A 122 6.90 1.99 -13.85
N ALA A 123 7.43 2.44 -12.71
CA ALA A 123 8.89 2.56 -12.53
C ALA A 123 9.60 1.19 -12.58
N CYS A 124 8.98 0.15 -12.01
CA CYS A 124 9.49 -1.21 -12.06
C CYS A 124 9.38 -1.79 -13.47
N GLU A 125 8.27 -1.57 -14.16
CA GLU A 125 8.06 -1.99 -15.55
C GLU A 125 9.06 -1.32 -16.48
N HIS A 126 9.32 -0.02 -16.30
CA HIS A 126 10.32 0.71 -17.05
C HIS A 126 11.75 0.20 -16.75
N PHE A 127 12.06 -0.08 -15.48
CA PHE A 127 13.33 -0.71 -15.09
C PHE A 127 13.51 -2.08 -15.77
N PHE A 128 12.51 -2.95 -15.69
CA PHE A 128 12.57 -4.27 -16.31
C PHE A 128 12.51 -4.21 -17.84
N GLY A 129 11.85 -3.21 -18.42
CA GLY A 129 11.86 -2.92 -19.85
C GLY A 129 13.28 -2.56 -20.33
N MET A 130 13.95 -1.64 -19.63
CA MET A 130 15.36 -1.31 -19.91
C MET A 130 16.30 -2.50 -19.69
N ALA A 131 16.07 -3.31 -18.65
CA ALA A 131 16.85 -4.52 -18.43
C ALA A 131 16.72 -5.49 -19.61
N ARG A 132 15.49 -5.72 -20.09
CA ARG A 132 15.19 -6.59 -21.24
C ARG A 132 15.75 -6.06 -22.56
N GLN A 133 15.81 -4.74 -22.74
CA GLN A 133 16.45 -4.13 -23.91
C GLN A 133 17.97 -4.39 -23.96
N ILE A 134 18.62 -4.52 -22.79
CA ILE A 134 20.06 -4.79 -22.71
C ILE A 134 20.34 -6.29 -22.79
N ASN A 135 19.54 -7.11 -22.11
CA ASN A 135 19.58 -8.57 -22.17
C ASN A 135 18.16 -9.11 -22.00
N SER A 136 17.61 -9.79 -23.00
CA SER A 136 16.22 -10.26 -22.96
C SER A 136 15.97 -11.35 -21.92
N ASP A 137 16.97 -12.21 -21.68
CA ASP A 137 16.89 -13.38 -20.78
C ASP A 137 18.01 -13.34 -19.73
N PHE A 138 17.93 -12.38 -18.80
CA PHE A 138 18.88 -12.29 -17.69
C PHE A 138 18.51 -13.19 -16.52
N ASN A 139 19.53 -13.80 -15.88
CA ASN A 139 19.40 -14.38 -14.55
C ASN A 139 19.62 -13.32 -13.44
N TYR A 140 19.48 -13.70 -12.17
CA TYR A 140 19.60 -12.76 -11.05
C TYR A 140 20.98 -12.09 -10.94
N SER A 141 22.06 -12.83 -11.18
CA SER A 141 23.43 -12.28 -11.15
C SER A 141 23.62 -11.23 -12.25
N GLU A 142 23.14 -11.52 -13.45
CA GLU A 142 23.17 -10.61 -14.59
C GLU A 142 22.31 -9.37 -14.33
N LEU A 143 21.14 -9.52 -13.71
CA LEU A 143 20.32 -8.38 -13.32
C LEU A 143 21.07 -7.42 -12.39
N LEU A 144 21.79 -7.94 -11.39
CA LEU A 144 22.61 -7.12 -10.49
C LEU A 144 23.68 -6.34 -11.26
N GLN A 145 24.28 -6.94 -12.29
CA GLN A 145 25.25 -6.26 -13.16
C GLN A 145 24.60 -5.24 -14.10
N LEU A 146 23.31 -5.40 -14.43
CA LEU A 146 22.55 -4.47 -15.25
C LEU A 146 22.11 -3.22 -14.48
N VAL A 147 21.84 -3.31 -13.17
CA VAL A 147 21.43 -2.17 -12.32
C VAL A 147 22.27 -0.89 -12.54
N PRO A 148 23.61 -0.92 -12.45
CA PRO A 148 24.41 0.28 -12.66
C PRO A 148 24.35 0.80 -14.11
N LYS A 149 24.24 -0.08 -15.11
CA LYS A 149 24.09 0.30 -16.53
C LYS A 149 22.76 1.01 -16.78
N ILE A 150 21.68 0.44 -16.24
CA ILE A 150 20.32 1.02 -16.31
C ILE A 150 20.28 2.39 -15.65
N SER A 151 20.94 2.56 -14.49
CA SER A 151 21.03 3.85 -13.80
C SER A 151 21.72 4.92 -14.65
N GLN A 152 22.78 4.56 -15.39
CA GLN A 152 23.47 5.47 -16.30
C GLN A 152 22.61 5.81 -17.53
N CYS A 153 21.95 4.81 -18.14
CA CYS A 153 21.02 5.03 -19.26
C CYS A 153 19.87 5.97 -18.87
N ALA A 154 19.24 5.74 -17.71
CA ALA A 154 18.17 6.59 -17.19
C ALA A 154 18.63 8.04 -16.96
N LYS A 155 19.85 8.23 -16.42
CA LYS A 155 20.46 9.57 -16.28
C LYS A 155 20.69 10.23 -17.63
N ALA A 156 21.25 9.52 -18.61
CA ALA A 156 21.53 10.06 -19.93
C ALA A 156 20.25 10.46 -20.71
N LEU A 157 19.17 9.69 -20.56
CA LEU A 157 17.85 10.01 -21.11
C LEU A 157 17.27 11.29 -20.50
N ARG A 158 17.41 11.46 -19.18
CA ARG A 158 16.94 12.65 -18.46
C ARG A 158 17.69 13.92 -18.90
N THR A 159 18.94 13.79 -19.31
CA THR A 159 19.78 14.89 -19.82
C THR A 159 19.64 15.11 -21.34
N ARG A 160 18.69 14.44 -22.02
CA ARG A 160 18.44 14.47 -23.49
C ARG A 160 19.66 14.12 -24.36
N ASN A 161 20.56 13.28 -23.88
CA ASN A 161 21.76 12.90 -24.64
C ASN A 161 21.58 11.66 -25.52
N ILE A 162 20.45 10.93 -25.42
CA ILE A 162 20.21 9.67 -26.17
C ILE A 162 18.70 9.49 -26.42
N THR A 163 18.32 8.88 -27.54
CA THR A 163 16.96 8.42 -27.87
C THR A 163 16.92 6.89 -27.84
N LEU A 164 16.03 6.27 -27.04
CA LEU A 164 15.78 4.83 -27.11
C LEU A 164 14.78 4.54 -28.23
N GLU A 165 15.08 3.56 -29.09
CA GLU A 165 14.11 3.08 -30.08
C GLU A 165 12.96 2.36 -29.37
N LYS A 166 11.72 2.75 -29.67
CA LYS A 166 10.53 2.03 -29.22
C LYS A 166 10.53 0.63 -29.83
N GLU A 167 10.41 -0.40 -28.99
CA GLU A 167 10.02 -1.72 -29.48
C GLU A 167 8.66 -1.62 -30.19
N LYS A 168 8.55 -2.35 -31.32
CA LYS A 168 7.28 -2.54 -32.02
C LYS A 168 6.28 -3.19 -31.07
N SER A 169 5.09 -2.60 -31.00
CA SER A 169 3.99 -3.18 -30.24
C SER A 169 3.70 -4.60 -30.72
N VAL A 170 3.61 -5.56 -29.81
CA VAL A 170 3.17 -6.95 -30.09
C VAL A 170 1.65 -6.99 -30.38
N ARG A 171 0.95 -5.85 -30.50
CA ARG A 171 -0.50 -5.78 -30.69
C ARG A 171 -0.97 -5.63 -32.14
N ASP A 172 -0.08 -5.53 -33.13
CA ASP A 172 -0.48 -5.43 -34.56
C ASP A 172 -0.54 -6.79 -35.29
N GLY A 173 -0.72 -7.89 -34.56
CA GLY A 173 -0.74 -9.25 -35.11
C GLY A 173 -2.08 -9.99 -35.08
N LYS A 174 -3.20 -9.32 -34.73
CA LYS A 174 -4.54 -9.92 -34.83
C LYS A 174 -5.47 -9.04 -35.66
N GLN A 175 -5.22 -9.01 -36.97
CA GLN A 175 -6.24 -8.70 -37.96
C GLN A 175 -6.43 -9.90 -38.88
N ALA A 176 -7.68 -10.38 -38.91
CA ALA A 176 -8.37 -11.14 -39.94
C ALA A 176 -7.58 -12.14 -40.79
N ASN A 177 -7.86 -13.42 -40.55
CA ASN A 177 -8.53 -14.29 -41.53
C ASN A 177 -9.30 -15.38 -40.81
#